data_AF-A0A9E6B1K2-F1
#
_entry.id   AF-A0A9E6B1K2-F1
#
_cell.length_a   1.000
_cell.length_b   1.000
_cell.length_c   1.000
_cell.angle_alpha   90.00
_cell.angle_beta   90.00
_cell.angle_gamma   90.00
#
_symmetry.space_group_name_H-M   'P 1'
#
loop_
_entity.id
_entity.type
_entity.pdbx_description
1 polymer ?
#
loop_
_entity_poly.entity_id
_entity_poly.type
_entity_poly.pdbx_seq_one_letter_code
_entity_poly.pdbx_strand_id
1 'polypeptide(L)'
;IQLTLAQKFGIKGAIIVSTPQILALDDVRRGIQMFNTVKVPILGIIENMAYFESDDGIKNYVFGKGGARMIAEKINVDLLAEIPLIPVIGRQADMGEPISHLAPDSTEASHYRTLAKKIVAKLKD
;
A
#
# COMPACT_ATOMS: atom_id res chain seq x y z
N ILE A 1 -16.51 6.00 12.90
CA ILE A 1 -16.83 5.23 11.67
C ILE A 1 -15.92 4.00 11.53
N GLN A 2 -14.59 4.15 11.54
CA GLN A 2 -13.64 3.02 11.34
C GLN A 2 -13.80 1.87 12.35
N LEU A 3 -13.91 2.17 13.65
CA LEU A 3 -14.09 1.14 14.71
C LEU A 3 -15.38 0.34 14.54
N THR A 4 -16.48 1.02 14.23
CA THR A 4 -17.81 0.40 14.07
C THR A 4 -17.86 -0.52 12.85
N LEU A 5 -17.20 -0.15 11.75
CA LEU A 5 -17.08 -1.01 10.57
C LEU A 5 -16.28 -2.27 10.88
N ALA A 6 -15.16 -2.14 11.60
CA ALA A 6 -14.35 -3.29 11.98
C ALA A 6 -15.05 -4.26 12.93
N GLN A 7 -15.93 -3.76 13.81
CA GLN A 7 -16.73 -4.61 14.70
C GLN A 7 -17.94 -5.24 13.99
N LYS A 8 -18.48 -4.58 12.95
CA LYS A 8 -19.67 -5.04 12.22
C LYS A 8 -19.35 -6.06 11.14
N PHE A 9 -18.15 -6.04 10.57
CA PHE A 9 -17.72 -6.94 9.52
C PHE A 9 -16.60 -7.86 10.02
N GLY A 10 -16.60 -9.14 9.61
CA GLY A 10 -15.52 -10.08 9.91
C GLY A 10 -14.24 -9.75 9.13
N ILE A 11 -13.58 -8.65 9.50
CA ILE A 11 -12.38 -8.16 8.81
C ILE A 11 -11.23 -9.14 9.06
N LYS A 12 -10.78 -9.81 8.00
CA LYS A 12 -9.66 -10.77 8.06
C LYS A 12 -8.28 -10.12 8.19
N GLY A 13 -8.17 -8.84 7.86
CA GLY A 13 -6.93 -8.10 8.03
C GLY A 13 -7.00 -6.68 7.47
N ALA A 14 -5.99 -5.89 7.82
CA ALA A 14 -5.80 -4.52 7.37
C ALA A 14 -4.48 -4.36 6.63
N ILE A 15 -4.43 -3.42 5.69
CA ILE A 15 -3.21 -3.03 4.98
C ILE A 15 -3.00 -1.55 5.21
N ILE A 16 -1.78 -1.16 5.54
CA ILE A 16 -1.41 0.25 5.73
C ILE A 16 -0.81 0.75 4.42
N VAL A 17 -1.29 1.89 3.92
CA VAL A 17 -0.71 2.58 2.75
C VAL A 17 -0.08 3.87 3.23
N SER A 18 1.19 4.10 2.91
CA SER A 18 1.95 5.30 3.26
C SER A 18 2.78 5.79 2.07
N THR A 19 3.33 6.99 2.13
CA THR A 19 4.32 7.49 1.17
C THR A 19 5.74 7.46 1.76
N PRO A 20 6.81 7.64 0.97
CA PRO A 20 8.18 7.60 1.48
C PRO A 20 8.51 8.71 2.48
N GLN A 21 7.80 9.84 2.43
CA GLN A 21 7.98 10.89 3.43
C GLN A 21 7.58 10.33 4.80
N ILE A 22 8.47 10.53 5.76
CA ILE A 22 8.20 10.19 7.15
C ILE A 22 7.37 11.33 7.76
N LEU A 23 6.09 11.41 7.39
CA LEU A 23 5.12 12.28 8.06
C LEU A 23 4.23 11.40 8.94
N ALA A 24 4.49 11.54 10.24
CA ALA A 24 3.86 10.93 11.41
C ALA A 24 3.90 9.39 11.50
N LEU A 25 5.04 8.87 11.99
CA LEU A 25 5.06 7.58 12.71
C LEU A 25 3.92 7.47 13.72
N ASP A 26 3.51 8.60 14.30
CA ASP A 26 2.41 8.67 15.26
C ASP A 26 1.05 8.36 14.62
N ASP A 27 0.80 8.74 13.37
CA ASP A 27 -0.44 8.41 12.67
C ASP A 27 -0.50 6.91 12.34
N VAL A 28 0.62 6.33 11.89
CA VAL A 28 0.72 4.88 11.68
C VAL A 28 0.58 4.13 13.01
N ARG A 29 1.21 4.60 14.09
CA ARG A 29 1.04 4.03 15.44
C ARG A 29 -0.39 4.07 15.92
N ARG A 30 -1.11 5.18 15.72
CA ARG A 30 -2.53 5.30 16.05
C ARG A 30 -3.38 4.31 15.26
N GLY A 31 -3.13 4.18 13.96
CA GLY A 31 -3.78 3.18 13.10
C GLY A 31 -3.56 1.76 13.60
N ILE A 32 -2.31 1.42 13.96
CA ILE A 32 -1.95 0.11 14.52
C ILE A 32 -2.66 -0.14 15.84
N GLN A 33 -2.65 0.83 16.76
CA GLN A 33 -3.34 0.71 18.04
C GLN A 33 -4.84 0.46 17.83
N MET A 34 -5.48 1.18 16.91
CA MET A 34 -6.89 0.96 16.58
C MET A 34 -7.15 -0.47 16.10
N PHE A 35 -6.36 -0.99 15.15
CA PHE A 35 -6.54 -2.35 14.63
C PHE A 35 -6.28 -3.42 15.69
N ASN A 36 -5.31 -3.19 16.59
CA ASN A 36 -5.08 -4.05 17.75
C ASN A 36 -6.29 -4.06 18.69
N THR A 37 -6.93 -2.91 18.94
CA THR A 37 -8.15 -2.83 19.79
C THR A 37 -9.31 -3.64 19.21
N VAL A 38 -9.47 -3.66 17.89
CA VAL A 38 -10.52 -4.45 17.21
C VAL A 38 -10.08 -5.85 16.81
N LYS A 39 -8.89 -6.29 17.22
CA LYS A 39 -8.31 -7.61 16.91
C LYS A 39 -8.23 -7.91 15.41
N VAL A 40 -7.98 -6.90 14.58
CA VAL A 40 -7.77 -7.06 13.14
C VAL A 40 -6.27 -7.12 12.86
N PRO A 41 -5.75 -8.22 12.26
CA PRO A 41 -4.32 -8.34 11.99
C PRO A 41 -3.90 -7.39 10.86
N ILE A 42 -2.72 -6.79 10.98
CA ILE A 42 -2.13 -6.00 9.89
C ILE A 42 -1.34 -6.97 9.00
N LEU A 43 -1.76 -7.08 7.74
CA LEU A 43 -1.16 -7.98 6.76
C LEU A 43 0.16 -7.43 6.21
N GLY A 44 0.36 -6.12 6.27
CA GLY A 44 1.59 -5.45 5.85
C GLY A 44 1.38 -3.99 5.46
N ILE A 45 2.44 -3.39 4.94
CA ILE A 45 2.50 -1.99 4.52
C ILE A 45 2.79 -1.89 3.03
N ILE A 46 2.20 -0.90 2.36
CA ILE A 46 2.51 -0.51 0.99
C ILE A 46 3.13 0.88 1.02
N GLU A 47 4.27 1.05 0.33
CA GLU A 47 4.82 2.37 0.01
C GLU A 47 4.24 2.82 -1.33
N ASN A 48 3.34 3.80 -1.31
CA ASN A 48 2.78 4.43 -2.49
C ASN A 48 3.66 5.62 -2.92
N MET A 49 3.70 5.92 -4.22
CA MET A 49 4.55 6.99 -4.78
C MET A 49 6.03 6.82 -4.41
N ALA A 50 6.52 5.58 -4.42
CA ALA A 50 7.85 5.22 -3.91
C ALA A 50 9.00 5.84 -4.72
N TYR A 51 8.86 5.89 -6.04
CA TYR A 51 9.82 6.46 -6.97
C TYR A 51 9.13 6.77 -8.30
N PHE A 52 9.75 7.62 -9.11
CA PHE A 52 9.45 7.77 -10.53
C PHE A 52 10.57 7.11 -11.33
N GLU A 53 10.24 6.25 -12.29
CA GLU A 53 11.22 5.62 -13.17
C GLU A 53 11.29 6.43 -14.47
N SER A 54 12.48 6.92 -14.81
CA SER A 54 12.75 7.60 -16.07
C SER A 54 12.87 6.59 -17.22
N ASP A 55 12.78 7.06 -18.46
CA ASP A 55 12.85 6.20 -19.66
C ASP A 55 14.19 5.43 -19.80
N ASP A 56 15.24 5.89 -19.11
CA ASP A 56 16.55 5.23 -19.01
C ASP A 56 16.61 4.15 -17.90
N GLY A 57 15.49 3.89 -17.21
CA GLY A 57 15.37 2.93 -16.12
C GLY A 57 15.87 3.44 -14.76
N ILE A 58 16.24 4.72 -14.65
CA ILE A 58 16.71 5.28 -13.38
C ILE A 58 15.52 5.56 -12.45
N LYS A 59 15.61 5.08 -11.21
CA LYS A 59 14.62 5.35 -10.15
C LYS A 59 14.94 6.65 -9.42
N ASN A 60 14.04 7.61 -9.55
CA ASN A 60 14.09 8.92 -8.92
C ASN A 60 13.19 8.97 -7.68
N TYR A 61 13.78 9.21 -6.52
CA TYR A 61 13.09 9.22 -5.23
C TYR A 61 12.69 10.64 -4.81
N VAL A 62 11.75 11.23 -5.57
CA VAL A 62 11.31 12.63 -5.40
C VAL A 62 10.74 12.95 -4.01
N PHE A 63 10.30 11.93 -3.28
CA PHE A 63 9.65 12.02 -1.98
C PHE A 63 10.45 11.40 -0.84
N GLY A 64 11.73 11.08 -1.08
CA GLY A 64 12.53 10.26 -0.17
C GLY A 64 12.39 8.76 -0.47
N LYS A 65 13.05 7.92 0.33
CA LYS A 65 13.16 6.49 0.07
C LYS A 65 13.02 5.67 1.35
N GLY A 66 12.15 4.66 1.32
CA GLY A 66 12.10 3.60 2.33
C GLY A 66 11.44 3.98 3.66
N GLY A 67 10.66 5.07 3.70
CA GLY A 67 9.91 5.45 4.90
C GLY A 67 8.97 4.34 5.38
N ALA A 68 8.20 3.74 4.47
CA ALA A 68 7.30 2.64 4.79
C ALA A 68 8.05 1.35 5.15
N ARG A 69 9.21 1.08 4.53
CA ARG A 69 10.08 -0.05 4.90
C ARG A 69 10.52 0.05 6.36
N MET A 70 11.02 1.22 6.77
CA MET A 70 11.42 1.46 8.16
C MET A 70 10.26 1.27 9.15
N ILE A 71 9.04 1.65 8.75
CA ILE A 71 7.85 1.46 9.59
C ILE A 71 7.50 -0.02 9.69
N ALA A 72 7.51 -0.74 8.56
CA ALA A 72 7.21 -2.17 8.48
C ALA A 72 8.13 -2.98 9.40
N GLU A 73 9.44 -2.68 9.37
CA GLU A 73 10.44 -3.28 10.27
C GLU A 73 10.16 -2.97 11.74
N LYS A 74 9.84 -1.70 12.08
CA LYS A 74 9.57 -1.29 13.47
C LYS A 74 8.36 -1.98 14.09
N ILE A 75 7.37 -2.33 13.28
CA ILE A 75 6.11 -2.93 13.74
C ILE A 75 6.04 -4.43 13.42
N ASN A 76 7.14 -4.99 12.91
CA ASN A 76 7.30 -6.40 12.55
C ASN A 76 6.21 -6.92 11.60
N VAL A 77 6.00 -6.22 10.48
CA VAL A 77 5.13 -6.65 9.38
C VAL A 77 5.85 -6.54 8.04
N ASP A 78 5.29 -7.16 6.99
CA ASP A 78 5.90 -7.14 5.67
C ASP A 78 5.68 -5.82 4.93
N LEU A 79 6.69 -5.39 4.18
CA LEU A 79 6.50 -4.45 3.07
C LEU A 79 5.95 -5.22 1.86
N LEU A 80 4.66 -5.04 1.57
CA LEU A 80 3.95 -5.76 0.52
C LEU A 80 4.35 -5.29 -0.87
N ALA A 81 4.48 -3.98 -1.07
CA ALA A 81 4.87 -3.38 -2.34
C ALA A 81 5.43 -1.97 -2.17
N GLU A 82 6.24 -1.58 -3.15
CA GLU A 82 6.63 -0.20 -3.43
C GLU A 82 6.02 0.15 -4.80
N ILE A 83 4.97 0.97 -4.80
CA ILE A 83 4.23 1.37 -6.00
C ILE A 83 4.86 2.65 -6.55
N PRO A 84 5.38 2.64 -7.80
CA PRO A 84 5.94 3.84 -8.40
C PRO A 84 4.88 4.90 -8.69
N LEU A 85 5.32 6.15 -8.77
CA LEU A 85 4.54 7.28 -9.23
C LEU A 85 4.43 7.21 -10.75
N ILE A 86 3.31 6.69 -11.25
CA ILE A 86 3.06 6.57 -12.69
C ILE A 86 1.89 7.48 -13.09
N PRO A 87 2.10 8.53 -13.90
CA PRO A 87 1.07 9.51 -14.23
C PRO A 87 -0.20 8.92 -14.85
N VAL A 88 -0.09 7.85 -15.65
CA VAL A 88 -1.25 7.23 -16.30
C VAL A 88 -2.21 6.63 -15.28
N ILE A 89 -1.71 6.09 -14.16
CA ILE A 89 -2.55 5.52 -13.10
C ILE A 89 -3.46 6.60 -12.51
N GLY A 90 -2.91 7.77 -12.19
CA GLY A 90 -3.67 8.89 -11.61
C GLY A 90 -4.73 9.41 -12.58
N ARG A 91 -4.35 9.69 -13.84
CA ARG A 91 -5.29 10.18 -14.86
C ARG A 91 -6.45 9.21 -15.10
N GLN A 92 -6.15 7.92 -15.18
CA GLN A 92 -7.14 6.89 -15.42
C GLN A 92 -8.07 6.70 -14.21
N ALA A 93 -7.54 6.81 -12.98
CA ALA A 93 -8.34 6.80 -11.76
C ALA A 93 -9.31 8.00 -11.70
N ASP A 94 -8.87 9.20 -12.09
CA ASP A 94 -9.72 10.40 -12.13
C ASP A 94 -10.90 10.26 -13.12
N MET A 95 -10.71 9.49 -14.19
CA MET A 95 -11.77 9.18 -15.17
C MET A 95 -12.66 8.00 -14.75
N GLY A 96 -12.37 7.34 -13.63
CA GLY A 96 -13.10 6.15 -13.17
C GLY A 96 -12.75 4.87 -13.95
N GLU A 97 -11.64 4.86 -14.68
CA GLU A 97 -11.22 3.75 -15.54
C GLU A 97 -9.90 3.13 -15.02
N PRO A 98 -9.90 2.33 -13.94
CA PRO A 98 -8.65 1.86 -13.33
C PRO A 98 -7.77 1.05 -14.30
N ILE A 99 -6.45 1.28 -14.25
CA ILE A 99 -5.48 0.65 -15.18
C ILE A 99 -5.52 -0.88 -15.13
N SER A 100 -5.84 -1.47 -13.98
CA SER A 100 -5.97 -2.92 -13.81
C SER A 100 -7.13 -3.53 -14.59
N HIS A 101 -8.13 -2.72 -14.94
CA HIS A 101 -9.25 -3.11 -15.80
C HIS A 101 -8.97 -2.77 -17.27
N LEU A 102 -8.49 -1.55 -17.55
CA LEU A 102 -8.26 -1.08 -18.91
C LEU A 102 -7.12 -1.80 -19.63
N ALA A 103 -6.01 -2.03 -18.93
CA ALA A 103 -4.78 -2.57 -19.50
C ALA A 103 -4.21 -3.62 -18.54
N PRO A 104 -4.90 -4.75 -18.32
CA PRO A 104 -4.57 -5.71 -17.27
C PRO A 104 -3.13 -6.25 -17.41
N ASP A 105 -2.65 -6.43 -18.63
CA ASP A 105 -1.34 -7.02 -18.92
C ASP A 105 -0.21 -5.99 -19.07
N SER A 106 -0.48 -4.71 -18.74
CA SER A 106 0.53 -3.65 -18.74
C SER A 106 1.48 -3.74 -17.54
N THR A 107 2.64 -3.09 -17.65
CA THR A 107 3.62 -2.98 -16.56
C THR A 107 3.00 -2.28 -15.34
N GLU A 108 2.20 -1.25 -15.55
CA GLU A 108 1.50 -0.49 -14.50
C GLU A 108 0.51 -1.37 -13.73
N ALA A 109 -0.31 -2.15 -14.44
CA ALA A 109 -1.26 -3.08 -13.84
C ALA A 109 -0.55 -4.23 -13.11
N SER A 110 0.65 -4.61 -13.56
CA SER A 110 1.45 -5.68 -12.96
C SER A 110 1.83 -5.39 -11.50
N HIS A 111 2.04 -4.12 -11.13
CA HIS A 111 2.32 -3.73 -9.74
C HIS A 111 1.15 -4.10 -8.82
N TYR A 112 -0.08 -3.77 -9.21
CA TYR A 112 -1.28 -4.12 -8.46
C TYR A 112 -1.58 -5.61 -8.49
N ARG A 113 -1.37 -6.28 -9.63
CA ARG A 113 -1.57 -7.73 -9.75
C ARG A 113 -0.64 -8.50 -8.82
N THR A 114 0.63 -8.09 -8.75
CA THR A 114 1.63 -8.70 -7.85
C THR A 114 1.28 -8.45 -6.39
N LEU A 115 0.88 -7.21 -6.06
CA LEU A 115 0.39 -6.87 -4.72
C LEU A 115 -0.84 -7.72 -4.33
N ALA A 116 -1.84 -7.83 -5.21
CA ALA A 116 -3.05 -8.62 -4.97
C ALA A 116 -2.72 -10.10 -4.70
N LYS A 117 -1.79 -10.70 -5.46
CA LYS A 117 -1.33 -12.07 -5.19
C LYS A 117 -0.72 -12.23 -3.80
N LYS A 118 0.11 -11.29 -3.36
CA LYS A 118 0.69 -11.29 -2.00
C LYS A 118 -0.37 -11.17 -0.92
N ILE A 119 -1.35 -10.29 -1.12
CA ILE A 119 -2.47 -10.11 -0.17
C ILE A 119 -3.31 -11.39 -0.07
N VAL A 120 -3.67 -11.99 -1.20
CA VAL A 120 -4.46 -13.24 -1.23
C VAL A 120 -3.72 -14.37 -0.55
N ALA A 121 -2.39 -14.48 -0.72
CA ALA A 121 -1.59 -15.47 -0.02
C ALA A 121 -1.69 -15.31 1.51
N LYS A 122 -1.59 -14.08 2.02
CA LYS A 122 -1.70 -13.78 3.46
C LYS A 122 -3.08 -13.98 4.07
N LEU A 123 -4.13 -14.07 3.25
CA LEU A 123 -5.52 -14.29 3.71
C LEU A 123 -5.91 -15.78 3.76
N LYS A 124 -5.06 -16.67 3.24
CA LYS A 124 -5.29 -18.12 3.22
C LYS A 124 -4.78 -18.82 4.48
N ASP A 125 -3.98 -18.13 5.27
CA ASP A 125 -3.56 -18.50 6.63
C ASP A 125 -4.53 -17.91 7.67
#